data_AF-V8PFC3-F1
#
_entry.id   AF-V8PFC3-F1
#
_cell.length_a   1.000
_cell.length_b   1.000
_cell.length_c   1.000
_cell.angle_alpha   90.00
_cell.angle_beta   90.00
_cell.angle_gamma   90.00
#
_symmetry.space_group_name_H-M   'P 1'
#
loop_
_entity.id
_entity.type
_entity.pdbx_description
1 polymer ?
#
loop_
_entity_poly.entity_id
_entity_poly.type
_entity_poly.pdbx_seq_one_letter_code
_entity_poly.pdbx_strand_id
1 'polypeptide(L)'
;LNHLVTEQLISVGVPAVGISPFGTWQTTNKNVVKAGIDAVKNVLDAGYVPVLHGDCTLDLEQHCCILSGDTVIEVLAKTFSPRRVVFLTDVNGIYSCPPDTPGARLVDSIVIGPERTMEPAVLTSALPHDSTGGVSLKLQTSINIVSSSHGSIPVLICKLDSEAAVKACLTGELKEGEGTKLSFVDT
;
A
#
# COMPACT_ATOMS: atom_id res chain seq x y z
N LEU A 1 18.31 -1.15 -5.17
CA LEU A 1 17.00 -0.98 -5.84
C LEU A 1 16.47 0.45 -5.72
N ASN A 2 16.24 1.01 -4.51
CA ASN A 2 15.69 2.36 -4.35
C ASN A 2 16.44 3.46 -5.13
N HIS A 3 17.78 3.39 -5.17
CA HIS A 3 18.59 4.30 -5.99
C HIS A 3 18.23 4.25 -7.48
N LEU A 4 18.07 3.05 -8.06
CA LEU A 4 17.68 2.89 -9.47
C LEU A 4 16.31 3.48 -9.76
N VAL A 5 15.32 3.26 -8.87
CA VAL A 5 13.99 3.84 -9.01
C VAL A 5 14.05 5.36 -8.95
N THR A 6 14.81 5.91 -7.99
CA THR A 6 14.97 7.35 -7.80
C THR A 6 15.67 7.98 -9.00
N GLU A 7 16.73 7.37 -9.52
CA GLU A 7 17.44 7.83 -10.71
C GLU A 7 16.55 7.86 -11.95
N GLN A 8 15.72 6.84 -12.16
CA GLN A 8 14.78 6.83 -13.30
C GLN A 8 13.68 7.90 -13.18
N LEU A 9 13.24 8.24 -11.97
CA LEU A 9 12.32 9.36 -11.77
C LEU A 9 12.99 10.69 -12.08
N ILE A 10 14.23 10.88 -11.61
CA ILE A 10 15.02 12.09 -11.87
C ILE A 10 15.30 12.25 -13.38
N SER A 11 15.60 11.17 -14.10
CA SER A 11 15.94 11.22 -15.54
C SER A 11 14.78 11.73 -16.41
N VAL A 12 13.54 11.60 -15.95
CA VAL A 12 12.33 12.12 -16.61
C VAL A 12 11.81 13.42 -15.98
N GLY A 13 12.60 14.07 -15.12
CA GLY A 13 12.31 15.40 -14.56
C GLY A 13 11.47 15.41 -13.28
N VAL A 14 11.23 14.27 -12.64
CA VAL A 14 10.58 14.23 -11.32
C VAL A 14 11.61 14.59 -10.24
N PRO A 15 11.35 15.56 -9.35
CA PRO A 15 12.27 15.95 -8.29
C PRO A 15 12.25 14.92 -7.15
N ALA A 16 12.71 13.70 -7.42
CA ALA A 16 12.63 12.56 -6.52
C ALA A 16 13.79 12.53 -5.51
N VAL A 17 13.49 12.18 -4.26
CA VAL A 17 14.48 12.03 -3.18
C VAL A 17 14.29 10.67 -2.51
N GLY A 18 15.30 9.79 -2.61
CA GLY A 18 15.31 8.50 -1.93
C GLY A 18 15.46 8.66 -0.42
N ILE A 19 14.59 7.99 0.35
CA ILE A 19 14.64 7.99 1.81
C ILE A 19 14.66 6.53 2.29
N SER A 20 15.74 6.13 2.95
CA SER A 20 15.82 4.82 3.61
C SER A 20 15.10 4.88 4.97
N PRO A 21 14.17 3.95 5.24
CA PRO A 21 13.62 3.80 6.58
C PRO A 21 14.66 3.40 7.64
N PHE A 22 15.73 2.69 7.26
CA PHE A 22 16.79 2.30 8.20
C PHE A 22 17.37 3.53 8.93
N GLY A 23 17.37 3.50 10.26
CA GLY A 23 17.89 4.56 11.11
C GLY A 23 16.89 5.67 11.47
N THR A 24 15.77 5.78 10.74
CA THR A 24 14.70 6.77 11.04
C THR A 24 13.43 6.11 11.58
N TRP A 25 13.21 4.83 11.26
CA TRP A 25 12.12 4.00 11.76
C TRP A 25 12.62 3.00 12.82
N GLN A 26 11.77 2.68 13.80
CA GLN A 26 12.06 1.71 14.86
C GLN A 26 10.82 0.88 15.17
N THR A 27 11.03 -0.40 15.47
CA THR A 27 9.97 -1.34 15.80
C THR A 27 10.18 -1.99 17.17
N THR A 28 9.12 -2.58 17.72
CA THR A 28 9.19 -3.54 18.83
C THR A 28 8.29 -4.72 18.48
N ASN A 29 8.82 -5.94 18.51
CA ASN A 29 8.08 -7.13 18.12
C ASN A 29 7.35 -6.94 16.76
N LYS A 30 8.07 -6.40 15.77
CA LYS A 30 7.58 -6.09 14.41
C LYS A 30 6.53 -4.97 14.28
N ASN A 31 6.19 -4.28 15.37
CA ASN A 31 5.25 -3.16 15.35
C ASN A 31 6.00 -1.84 15.35
N VAL A 32 5.58 -0.87 14.52
CA VAL A 32 6.21 0.46 14.46
C VAL A 32 5.98 1.24 15.75
N VAL A 33 7.07 1.60 16.44
CA VAL A 33 7.04 2.46 17.66
C VAL A 33 7.58 3.85 17.40
N LYS A 34 8.41 4.00 16.36
CA LYS A 34 8.89 5.29 15.86
C LYS A 34 8.86 5.28 14.34
N ALA A 35 8.17 6.24 13.76
CA ALA A 35 8.10 6.42 12.31
C ALA A 35 8.98 7.60 11.87
N GLY A 36 9.72 7.43 10.79
CA GLY A 36 10.58 8.46 10.20
C GLY A 36 9.82 9.56 9.46
N ILE A 37 8.71 10.05 10.04
CA ILE A 37 7.80 11.02 9.41
C ILE A 37 8.49 12.34 9.09
N ASP A 38 9.36 12.83 9.99
CA ASP A 38 10.01 14.13 9.82
C ASP A 38 10.83 14.20 8.54
N ALA A 39 11.51 13.11 8.17
CA ALA A 39 12.27 13.04 6.92
C ALA A 39 11.35 13.18 5.70
N VAL A 40 10.20 12.48 5.71
CA VAL A 40 9.22 12.55 4.61
C VAL A 40 8.59 13.93 4.54
N LYS A 41 8.20 14.49 5.68
CA LYS A 41 7.61 15.82 5.77
C LYS A 41 8.54 16.90 5.25
N ASN A 42 9.81 16.89 5.68
CA ASN A 42 10.80 17.88 5.23
C ASN A 42 11.02 17.85 3.72
N VAL A 43 11.01 16.65 3.11
CA VAL A 43 11.15 16.49 1.65
C VAL A 43 9.91 17.02 0.91
N LEU A 44 8.70 16.72 1.42
CA LEU A 44 7.45 17.24 0.87
C LEU A 44 7.35 18.77 1.00
N ASP A 45 7.66 19.32 2.18
CA ASP A 45 7.64 20.77 2.46
C ASP A 45 8.66 21.54 1.57
N ALA A 46 9.75 20.88 1.17
CA ALA A 46 10.74 21.41 0.24
C ALA A 46 10.34 21.26 -1.26
N GLY A 47 9.17 20.69 -1.56
CA GLY A 47 8.64 20.56 -2.93
C GLY A 47 9.16 19.35 -3.72
N TYR A 48 9.76 18.36 -3.04
CA TYR A 48 10.29 17.14 -3.65
C TYR A 48 9.31 15.96 -3.51
N VAL A 49 9.54 14.90 -4.30
CA VAL A 49 8.79 13.64 -4.25
C VAL A 49 9.59 12.60 -3.45
N PRO A 50 9.16 12.23 -2.23
CA PRO A 50 9.87 11.24 -1.42
C PRO A 50 9.69 9.82 -1.98
N VAL A 51 10.79 9.08 -2.13
CA VAL A 51 10.82 7.70 -2.61
C VAL A 51 11.29 6.77 -1.50
N LEU A 52 10.35 6.10 -0.84
CA LEU A 52 10.62 5.14 0.22
C LEU A 52 10.60 3.70 -0.31
N HIS A 53 10.99 2.75 0.55
CA HIS A 53 10.93 1.33 0.27
C HIS A 53 10.68 0.54 1.56
N GLY A 54 10.33 -0.75 1.46
CA GLY A 54 10.45 -1.65 2.61
C GLY A 54 11.94 -1.86 2.96
N ASP A 55 12.24 -2.01 4.24
CA ASP A 55 13.63 -2.01 4.72
C ASP A 55 13.81 -2.94 5.93
N CYS A 56 15.06 -3.24 6.28
CA CYS A 56 15.36 -3.73 7.61
C CYS A 56 15.30 -2.55 8.60
N THR A 57 14.80 -2.75 9.81
CA THR A 57 14.81 -1.74 10.87
C THR A 57 15.24 -2.35 12.19
N LEU A 58 15.82 -1.54 13.07
CA LEU A 58 16.15 -1.98 14.42
C LEU A 58 14.85 -2.26 15.19
N ASP A 59 14.80 -3.43 15.80
CA ASP A 59 13.70 -3.88 16.64
C ASP A 59 14.17 -4.03 18.09
N LEU A 60 13.39 -3.50 19.02
CA LEU A 60 13.75 -3.50 20.44
C LEU A 60 13.73 -4.88 21.10
N GLU A 61 12.97 -5.84 20.58
CA GLU A 61 12.83 -7.19 21.17
C GLU A 61 13.60 -8.25 20.40
N GLN A 62 13.68 -8.14 19.07
CA GLN A 62 14.33 -9.14 18.20
C GLN A 62 15.56 -8.60 17.46
N HIS A 63 16.12 -7.47 17.91
CA HIS A 63 17.27 -6.75 17.36
C HIS A 63 17.03 -6.10 15.99
N CYS A 64 16.39 -6.82 15.06
CA CYS A 64 16.00 -6.29 13.77
C CYS A 64 14.71 -6.94 13.26
N CYS A 65 13.96 -6.26 12.41
CA CYS A 65 12.84 -6.84 11.69
C CYS A 65 12.76 -6.29 10.25
N ILE A 66 11.99 -6.97 9.41
CA ILE A 66 11.62 -6.44 8.10
C ILE A 66 10.42 -5.52 8.28
N LEU A 67 10.60 -4.25 7.92
CA LEU A 67 9.54 -3.27 7.79
C LEU A 67 9.02 -3.31 6.36
N SER A 68 7.78 -3.80 6.18
CA SER A 68 7.14 -3.84 4.87
C SER A 68 6.83 -2.43 4.34
N GLY A 69 6.95 -2.25 3.03
CA GLY A 69 6.48 -1.03 2.35
C GLY A 69 4.97 -0.79 2.54
N ASP A 70 4.18 -1.86 2.71
CA ASP A 70 2.75 -1.78 3.00
C ASP A 70 2.50 -1.20 4.42
N THR A 71 3.35 -1.56 5.38
CA THR A 71 3.32 -0.95 6.73
C THR A 71 3.73 0.52 6.68
N VAL A 72 4.75 0.86 5.87
CA VAL A 72 5.17 2.27 5.68
C VAL A 72 4.01 3.10 5.12
N ILE A 73 3.34 2.66 4.05
CA ILE A 73 2.24 3.42 3.46
C ILE A 73 1.03 3.52 4.40
N GLU A 74 0.76 2.51 5.24
CA GLU A 74 -0.30 2.59 6.25
C GLU A 74 -0.04 3.74 7.24
N VAL A 75 1.19 3.83 7.74
CA VAL A 75 1.60 4.90 8.67
C VAL A 75 1.55 6.26 7.96
N LEU A 76 2.08 6.37 6.74
CA LEU A 76 2.04 7.61 5.97
C LEU A 76 0.61 8.06 5.67
N ALA A 77 -0.29 7.15 5.32
CA ALA A 77 -1.69 7.46 5.04
C ALA A 77 -2.40 8.03 6.27
N LYS A 78 -2.18 7.43 7.45
CA LYS A 78 -2.70 7.94 8.73
C LYS A 78 -2.15 9.33 9.08
N THR A 79 -0.88 9.59 8.78
CA THR A 79 -0.23 10.85 9.13
C THR A 79 -0.56 11.99 8.17
N PHE A 80 -0.53 11.73 6.86
CA PHE A 80 -0.63 12.78 5.83
C PHE A 80 -2.01 12.90 5.20
N SER A 81 -2.92 11.94 5.45
CA SER A 81 -4.29 11.92 4.88
C SER A 81 -4.32 12.21 3.37
N PRO A 82 -3.59 11.43 2.55
CA PRO A 82 -3.55 11.66 1.11
C PRO A 82 -4.93 11.48 0.48
N ARG A 83 -5.13 12.09 -0.70
CA ARG A 83 -6.41 11.99 -1.43
C ARG A 83 -6.79 10.56 -1.85
N ARG A 84 -5.80 9.66 -1.95
CA ARG A 84 -5.95 8.23 -2.26
C ARG A 84 -4.65 7.49 -1.99
N VAL A 85 -4.75 6.17 -1.89
CA VAL A 85 -3.60 5.25 -1.94
C VAL A 85 -3.79 4.28 -3.10
N VAL A 86 -2.73 4.03 -3.86
CA VAL A 86 -2.74 3.11 -5.00
C VAL A 86 -1.66 2.06 -4.82
N PHE A 87 -2.06 0.79 -4.74
CA PHE A 87 -1.17 -0.35 -4.79
C PHE A 87 -1.06 -0.84 -6.24
N LEU A 88 0.15 -0.72 -6.79
CA LEU A 88 0.50 -1.30 -8.08
C LEU A 88 1.13 -2.68 -7.86
N THR A 89 0.55 -3.71 -8.48
CA THR A 89 0.93 -5.12 -8.29
C THR A 89 1.11 -5.81 -9.66
N ASP A 90 1.62 -7.03 -9.68
CA ASP A 90 1.77 -7.89 -10.86
C ASP A 90 0.45 -8.56 -11.30
N VAL A 91 -0.59 -8.52 -10.47
CA VAL A 91 -1.95 -9.02 -10.78
C VAL A 91 -2.95 -7.89 -11.00
N ASN A 92 -4.12 -8.18 -11.59
CA ASN A 92 -5.13 -7.14 -11.88
C ASN A 92 -5.75 -6.50 -10.64
N GLY A 93 -5.75 -7.18 -9.50
CA GLY A 93 -6.33 -6.71 -8.25
C GLY A 93 -6.53 -7.86 -7.27
N ILE A 94 -7.54 -7.75 -6.42
CA ILE A 94 -7.96 -8.79 -5.49
C ILE A 94 -8.92 -9.75 -6.19
N TYR A 95 -8.68 -11.04 -6.03
CA TYR A 95 -9.52 -12.09 -6.60
C TYR A 95 -10.33 -12.79 -5.49
N SER A 96 -11.46 -13.38 -5.85
CA SER A 96 -12.33 -14.15 -4.94
C SER A 96 -11.63 -15.33 -4.28
N CYS A 97 -10.60 -15.87 -4.94
CA CYS A 97 -9.71 -16.93 -4.49
C CYS A 97 -8.37 -16.76 -5.24
N PRO A 98 -7.32 -17.54 -4.96
CA PRO A 98 -6.04 -17.40 -5.66
C PRO A 98 -6.21 -17.41 -7.18
N PRO A 99 -5.59 -16.49 -7.94
CA PRO A 99 -5.82 -16.31 -9.38
C PRO A 99 -5.62 -17.57 -10.22
N ASP A 100 -4.75 -18.49 -9.78
CA ASP A 100 -4.47 -19.77 -10.45
C ASP A 100 -5.58 -20.83 -10.23
N THR A 101 -6.58 -20.53 -9.40
CA THR A 101 -7.70 -21.43 -9.11
C THR A 101 -8.76 -21.33 -10.22
N PRO A 102 -9.24 -22.45 -10.78
CA PRO A 102 -10.36 -22.43 -11.72
C PRO A 102 -11.59 -21.72 -11.13
N GLY A 103 -12.09 -20.71 -11.85
CA GLY A 103 -13.23 -19.91 -11.40
C GLY A 103 -12.88 -18.70 -10.54
N ALA A 104 -11.59 -18.38 -10.34
CA ALA A 104 -11.17 -17.11 -9.74
C ALA A 104 -11.72 -15.93 -10.54
N ARG A 105 -12.40 -15.01 -9.85
CA ARG A 105 -12.92 -13.77 -10.44
C ARG A 105 -12.28 -12.56 -9.78
N LEU A 106 -11.95 -11.56 -10.57
CA LEU A 106 -11.54 -10.26 -10.06
C LEU A 106 -12.70 -9.64 -9.27
N VAL A 107 -12.38 -9.06 -8.12
CA VAL A 107 -13.34 -8.34 -7.29
C VAL A 107 -13.16 -6.85 -7.56
N ASP A 108 -14.13 -6.23 -8.23
CA ASP A 108 -14.01 -4.82 -8.66
C ASP A 108 -14.09 -3.83 -7.48
N SER A 109 -14.88 -4.19 -6.46
CA SER A 109 -15.13 -3.34 -5.30
C SER A 109 -15.24 -4.17 -4.03
N ILE A 110 -14.61 -3.70 -2.95
CA ILE A 110 -14.76 -4.22 -1.60
C ILE A 110 -15.24 -3.08 -0.70
N VAL A 111 -16.43 -3.24 -0.14
CA VAL A 111 -17.01 -2.29 0.81
C VAL A 111 -16.65 -2.73 2.23
N ILE A 112 -16.13 -1.79 3.02
CA ILE A 112 -15.74 -2.00 4.41
C ILE A 112 -16.78 -1.35 5.33
N GLY A 113 -17.34 -2.15 6.24
CA GLY A 113 -18.26 -1.68 7.28
C GLY A 113 -17.55 -1.21 8.56
N PRO A 114 -18.30 -0.62 9.51
CA PRO A 114 -17.77 -0.10 10.78
C PRO A 114 -17.13 -1.18 11.66
N GLU A 115 -17.63 -2.42 11.63
CA GLU A 115 -17.05 -3.56 12.35
C GLU A 115 -15.91 -4.26 11.57
N ARG A 116 -15.35 -3.61 10.55
CA ARG A 116 -14.37 -4.18 9.60
C ARG A 116 -14.89 -5.42 8.86
N THR A 117 -16.20 -5.51 8.71
CA THR A 117 -16.83 -6.45 7.79
C THR A 117 -16.51 -6.06 6.35
N MET A 118 -16.38 -7.05 5.48
CA MET A 118 -16.03 -6.87 4.07
C MET A 118 -17.10 -7.48 3.17
N GLU A 119 -17.56 -6.72 2.19
CA GLU A 119 -18.47 -7.20 1.16
C GLU A 119 -17.92 -6.93 -0.25
N PRO A 120 -17.70 -7.97 -1.08
CA PRO A 120 -17.86 -9.40 -0.77
C PRO A 120 -16.78 -9.90 0.21
N ALA A 121 -17.07 -11.00 0.91
CA ALA A 121 -16.06 -11.68 1.70
C ALA A 121 -14.99 -12.26 0.77
N VAL A 122 -13.73 -11.84 0.96
CA VAL A 122 -12.58 -12.34 0.18
C VAL A 122 -11.77 -13.30 1.04
N LEU A 123 -11.51 -14.50 0.51
CA LEU A 123 -10.60 -15.47 1.11
C LEU A 123 -9.18 -15.24 0.60
N THR A 124 -8.32 -14.62 1.39
CA THR A 124 -6.88 -14.58 1.12
C THR A 124 -6.25 -15.87 1.65
N SER A 125 -6.25 -16.95 0.87
CA SER A 125 -5.36 -18.07 1.19
C SER A 125 -3.92 -17.62 0.90
N ALA A 126 -3.10 -17.53 1.94
CA ALA A 126 -1.66 -17.35 1.79
C ALA A 126 -1.13 -18.49 0.92
N LEU A 127 -0.65 -18.18 -0.29
CA LEU A 127 0.06 -19.17 -1.08
C LEU A 127 1.32 -19.61 -0.29
N PRO A 128 1.72 -20.90 -0.35
CA PRO A 128 2.88 -21.41 0.40
C PRO A 128 4.20 -20.70 0.12
N HIS A 129 4.28 -19.94 -0.98
CA HIS A 129 5.47 -19.19 -1.38
C HIS A 129 5.44 -17.69 -1.03
N ASP A 130 4.39 -17.20 -0.36
CA ASP A 130 4.29 -15.80 0.03
C ASP A 130 5.10 -15.52 1.30
N SER A 131 6.41 -15.40 1.13
CA SER A 131 7.37 -15.16 2.23
C SER A 131 7.30 -13.72 2.80
N THR A 132 6.39 -12.87 2.29
CA THR A 132 6.26 -11.44 2.68
C THR A 132 4.86 -11.03 3.12
N GLY A 133 3.88 -11.93 3.02
CA GLY A 133 2.46 -11.60 3.22
C GLY A 133 1.81 -10.87 2.03
N GLY A 134 2.52 -10.65 0.92
CA GLY A 134 2.03 -10.25 -0.40
C GLY A 134 0.64 -9.63 -0.48
N VAL A 135 -0.31 -10.34 -1.12
CA VAL A 135 -1.67 -9.85 -1.37
C VAL A 135 -2.47 -9.72 -0.06
N SER A 136 -2.24 -10.61 0.90
CA SER A 136 -2.97 -10.59 2.18
C SER A 136 -2.64 -9.36 3.02
N LEU A 137 -1.37 -8.96 3.05
CA LEU A 137 -0.89 -7.77 3.76
C LEU A 137 -1.38 -6.51 3.07
N LYS A 138 -1.34 -6.46 1.72
CA LYS A 138 -1.93 -5.34 0.97
C LYS A 138 -3.41 -5.19 1.25
N LEU A 139 -4.17 -6.29 1.26
CA LEU A 139 -5.59 -6.26 1.60
C LEU A 139 -5.80 -5.76 3.03
N GLN A 140 -5.06 -6.30 4.00
CA GLN A 140 -5.16 -5.87 5.40
C GLN A 140 -4.82 -4.39 5.59
N THR A 141 -3.73 -3.92 4.98
CA THR A 141 -3.34 -2.50 4.99
C THR A 141 -4.41 -1.64 4.32
N SER A 142 -4.98 -2.10 3.21
CA SER A 142 -6.05 -1.37 2.52
C SER A 142 -7.29 -1.22 3.41
N ILE A 143 -7.71 -2.29 4.09
CA ILE A 143 -8.80 -2.26 5.07
C ILE A 143 -8.46 -1.28 6.20
N ASN A 144 -7.25 -1.36 6.76
CA ASN A 144 -6.83 -0.49 7.85
C ASN A 144 -6.90 0.99 7.46
N ILE A 145 -6.43 1.35 6.26
CA ILE A 145 -6.47 2.73 5.74
C ILE A 145 -7.92 3.19 5.55
N VAL A 146 -8.74 2.39 4.86
CA VAL A 146 -10.13 2.75 4.58
C VAL A 146 -10.96 2.86 5.85
N SER A 147 -10.85 1.91 6.78
CA SER A 147 -11.56 1.95 8.06
C SER A 147 -11.12 3.11 8.94
N SER A 148 -9.80 3.32 9.11
CA SER A 148 -9.31 4.39 10.01
C SER A 148 -9.59 5.79 9.48
N SER A 149 -9.77 5.92 8.16
CA SER A 149 -10.13 7.19 7.51
C SER A 149 -11.63 7.37 7.29
N HIS A 150 -12.48 6.42 7.72
CA HIS A 150 -13.92 6.40 7.41
C HIS A 150 -14.20 6.64 5.92
N GLY A 151 -13.39 6.01 5.05
CA GLY A 151 -13.52 6.12 3.59
C GLY A 151 -13.03 7.42 2.97
N SER A 152 -12.56 8.40 3.76
CA SER A 152 -11.99 9.64 3.21
C SER A 152 -10.71 9.41 2.40
N ILE A 153 -9.99 8.30 2.66
CA ILE A 153 -8.85 7.84 1.88
C ILE A 153 -9.23 6.54 1.16
N PRO A 154 -9.70 6.62 -0.10
CA PRO A 154 -9.97 5.43 -0.89
C PRO A 154 -8.65 4.73 -1.25
N VAL A 155 -8.70 3.39 -1.32
CA VAL A 155 -7.57 2.56 -1.72
C VAL A 155 -7.89 1.83 -3.01
N LEU A 156 -6.97 1.86 -3.97
CA LEU A 156 -7.09 1.20 -5.26
C LEU A 156 -5.96 0.18 -5.42
N ILE A 157 -6.27 -1.00 -5.95
CA ILE A 157 -5.31 -2.07 -6.22
C ILE A 157 -5.45 -2.46 -7.69
N CYS A 158 -4.37 -2.30 -8.48
CA CYS A 158 -4.40 -2.61 -9.90
C CYS A 158 -3.04 -3.06 -10.44
N LYS A 159 -3.04 -3.63 -11.64
CA LYS A 159 -1.82 -4.13 -12.28
C LYS A 159 -0.91 -2.97 -12.71
N LEU A 160 0.37 -3.05 -12.33
CA LEU A 160 1.44 -2.18 -12.83
C LEU A 160 1.54 -2.29 -14.35
N ASP A 161 1.97 -1.21 -15.01
CA ASP A 161 2.13 -1.16 -16.47
C ASP A 161 0.81 -1.43 -17.23
N SER A 162 -0.26 -0.78 -16.78
CA SER A 162 -1.58 -0.84 -17.40
C SER A 162 -2.23 0.54 -17.49
N GLU A 163 -3.21 0.70 -18.40
CA GLU A 163 -4.03 1.92 -18.45
C GLU A 163 -4.79 2.16 -17.14
N ALA A 164 -5.15 1.08 -16.44
CA ALA A 164 -5.78 1.13 -15.12
C ALA A 164 -4.87 1.80 -14.08
N ALA A 165 -3.57 1.46 -14.06
CA ALA A 165 -2.60 2.09 -13.17
C ALA A 165 -2.49 3.59 -13.38
N VAL A 166 -2.45 4.03 -14.65
CA VAL A 166 -2.39 5.46 -14.98
C VAL A 166 -3.63 6.20 -14.48
N LYS A 167 -4.83 5.66 -14.73
CA LYS A 167 -6.09 6.25 -14.25
C LYS A 167 -6.21 6.23 -12.73
N ALA A 168 -5.86 5.13 -12.07
CA ALA A 168 -5.89 5.02 -10.62
C ALA A 168 -4.98 6.07 -9.96
N CYS A 169 -3.76 6.27 -10.48
CA CYS A 169 -2.84 7.28 -9.97
C CYS A 169 -3.35 8.71 -10.23
N LEU A 170 -3.76 9.03 -11.46
CA LEU A 170 -4.11 10.40 -11.87
C LEU A 170 -5.51 10.82 -11.42
N THR A 171 -6.54 10.02 -11.69
CA THR A 171 -7.95 10.36 -11.44
C THR A 171 -8.55 9.62 -10.25
N GLY A 172 -7.98 8.49 -9.85
CA GLY A 172 -8.51 7.68 -8.73
C GLY A 172 -9.70 6.83 -9.15
N GLU A 173 -9.76 6.49 -10.44
CA GLU A 173 -10.84 5.74 -11.06
C GLU A 173 -10.34 4.39 -11.56
N LEU A 174 -11.19 3.37 -11.41
CA LEU A 174 -11.06 2.05 -11.99
C LEU A 174 -12.43 1.65 -12.55
N LYS A 175 -12.46 1.10 -13.76
CA LYS A 175 -13.67 0.48 -14.33
C LYS A 175 -13.75 -1.00 -13.93
N GLU A 176 -14.90 -1.60 -14.20
CA GLU A 176 -15.09 -3.05 -14.06
C GLU A 176 -14.02 -3.81 -14.86
N GLY A 177 -13.39 -4.79 -14.24
CA GLY A 177 -12.29 -5.58 -14.80
C GLY A 177 -10.90 -4.94 -14.69
N GLU A 178 -10.78 -3.69 -14.23
CA GLU A 178 -9.51 -2.95 -14.24
C GLU A 178 -8.73 -3.02 -12.92
N GLY A 179 -9.39 -3.41 -11.83
CA GLY A 179 -8.78 -3.66 -10.53
C GLY A 179 -9.78 -3.61 -9.39
N THR A 180 -9.29 -3.49 -8.17
CA THR A 180 -10.11 -3.50 -6.96
C THR A 180 -10.08 -2.14 -6.29
N LYS A 181 -11.27 -1.57 -6.04
CA LYS A 181 -11.44 -0.38 -5.21
C LYS A 181 -11.95 -0.76 -3.82
N LEU A 182 -11.32 -0.24 -2.78
CA LEU A 182 -11.82 -0.35 -1.41
C LEU A 182 -12.46 0.98 -0.98
N SER A 183 -13.67 0.89 -0.42
CA SER A 183 -14.44 2.03 0.09
C SER A 183 -15.07 1.72 1.43
N PHE A 184 -15.46 2.74 2.18
CA PHE A 184 -16.15 2.60 3.46
C PHE A 184 -17.63 2.96 3.32
N VAL A 185 -18.49 2.32 4.11
CA VAL A 185 -19.89 2.75 4.29
C VAL A 185 -20.19 2.91 5.78
N ASP A 186 -20.63 4.11 6.16
CA ASP A 186 -21.31 4.33 7.43
C ASP A 186 -22.73 3.79 7.25
N THR A 187 -23.10 2.72 7.94
CA THR A 187 -24.46 2.15 7.92
C THR A 187 -25.54 3.17 8.25
#